data_AF-A0AAD5RFW8-F1
#
_entry.id   AF-A0AAD5RFW8-F1
#
_cell.length_a   1.000
_cell.length_b   1.000
_cell.length_c   1.000
_cell.angle_alpha   90.00
_cell.angle_beta   90.00
_cell.angle_gamma   90.00
#
_symmetry.space_group_name_H-M   'P 1'
#
loop_
_entity.id
_entity.type
_entity.pdbx_description
1 polymer ?
#
loop_
_entity_poly.entity_id
_entity_poly.type
_entity_poly.pdbx_seq_one_letter_code
_entity_poly.pdbx_strand_id
1 'polypeptide(L)'
;MVDNANASDGLKITYRSMCLDGTTLKDTNVCEGIRVGDEVQFEVTLEATHCVEKRDFVIRIGPSGLDETLIVNVKVLCDCECEQEDRIVENSEDCHGGDMVCGVCRCKDGNVGRYCECNRPGMSTAALNEKCKRTNESAICEGRGVCNCGRCECNPRQNPEEQISGEFCECDNFNCPRHDRKICAEHGECNCGQCICAPGWTGRACECPISQDSCMSANGKICNGKGECICGRCRCFDGPDGNRYSGAKCEICPTCPTKCIEYKPCVMCQQWGTGPYDEERCEECPFKVIPVEELPVLNDTTACQFVDPADDCTFYYLYYYDEATDNATVWVREHKDCPPPVPVLAIVLGVIAGIVILGIILLLVWKLLTVLHDRAEYAKFNNERLMAKWDTNENPIYKQATTTFRNPVYVGNKNKGL
;
A
#
# COMPACT_ATOMS: atom_id res chain seq x y z
N MET A 1 44.15 7.94 -59.07
CA MET A 1 42.90 8.59 -59.51
C MET A 1 43.08 10.09 -59.48
N VAL A 2 42.53 10.78 -60.46
CA VAL A 2 42.48 12.26 -60.54
C VAL A 2 41.03 12.66 -60.69
N ASP A 3 40.68 13.78 -60.05
CA ASP A 3 39.38 14.44 -60.19
C ASP A 3 39.54 15.95 -60.34
N ASN A 4 38.42 16.60 -60.65
CA ASN A 4 38.30 18.04 -60.79
C ASN A 4 37.47 18.68 -59.67
N ALA A 5 37.29 18.01 -58.53
CA ALA A 5 36.51 18.56 -57.43
C ALA A 5 37.32 19.60 -56.65
N ASN A 6 36.64 20.67 -56.30
CA ASN A 6 37.25 21.79 -55.59
C ASN A 6 36.61 21.93 -54.21
N ALA A 7 37.42 21.90 -53.16
CA ALA A 7 36.93 22.00 -51.78
C ALA A 7 36.23 23.34 -51.49
N SER A 8 36.56 24.42 -52.24
CA SER A 8 35.87 25.71 -52.12
C SER A 8 34.44 25.70 -52.66
N ASP A 9 34.07 24.67 -53.42
CA ASP A 9 32.74 24.51 -54.01
C ASP A 9 31.79 23.77 -53.04
N GLY A 10 32.18 23.66 -51.76
CA GLY A 10 31.40 23.00 -50.71
C GLY A 10 31.39 21.47 -50.80
N LEU A 11 32.11 20.88 -51.75
CA LEU A 11 32.19 19.44 -51.97
C LEU A 11 33.55 18.88 -51.56
N LYS A 12 33.53 17.77 -50.83
CA LYS A 12 34.71 17.01 -50.44
C LYS A 12 34.64 15.61 -51.05
N ILE A 13 35.73 15.20 -51.70
CA ILE A 13 35.88 13.85 -52.25
C ILE A 13 36.98 13.12 -51.50
N THR A 14 36.71 11.89 -51.08
CA THR A 14 37.70 10.99 -50.50
C THR A 14 37.73 9.66 -51.25
N TYR A 15 38.90 9.02 -51.22
CA TYR A 15 39.17 7.80 -51.97
C TYR A 15 39.65 6.70 -51.03
N ARG A 16 39.16 5.49 -51.29
CA ARG A 16 39.71 4.26 -50.76
C ARG A 16 39.92 3.30 -51.92
N SER A 17 40.98 2.51 -51.88
CA SER A 17 41.31 1.59 -52.95
C SER A 17 41.59 0.19 -52.44
N MET A 18 41.15 -0.78 -53.25
CA MET A 18 41.42 -2.19 -53.10
C MET A 18 42.21 -2.63 -54.34
N CYS A 19 43.52 -2.71 -54.16
CA CYS A 19 44.46 -3.10 -55.21
C CYS A 19 44.61 -4.64 -55.25
N LEU A 20 45.73 -5.15 -55.79
CA LEU A 20 45.98 -6.57 -56.07
C LEU A 20 45.92 -7.52 -54.86
N ASP A 21 46.05 -7.03 -53.62
CA ASP A 21 45.95 -7.84 -52.40
C ASP A 21 44.51 -8.33 -52.14
N GLY A 22 43.50 -7.72 -52.77
CA GLY A 22 42.10 -8.18 -52.82
C GLY A 22 41.32 -8.26 -51.51
N THR A 23 41.95 -8.05 -50.35
CA THR A 23 41.32 -8.30 -49.03
C THR A 23 41.16 -7.07 -48.15
N THR A 24 41.78 -5.92 -48.46
CA THR A 24 41.72 -4.71 -47.61
C THR A 24 41.59 -3.42 -48.42
N LEU A 25 40.62 -2.58 -48.04
CA LEU A 25 40.46 -1.21 -48.51
C LEU A 25 41.44 -0.29 -47.76
N LYS A 26 42.31 0.40 -48.51
CA LYS A 26 43.29 1.36 -47.97
C LYS A 26 42.88 2.78 -48.35
N ASP A 27 43.10 3.74 -47.46
CA ASP A 27 42.78 5.16 -47.68
C ASP A 27 43.84 5.81 -48.59
N THR A 28 43.80 5.44 -49.86
CA THR A 28 44.69 5.95 -50.90
C THR A 28 43.96 5.98 -52.24
N ASN A 29 44.25 6.99 -53.04
CA ASN A 29 43.77 7.14 -54.42
C ASN A 29 44.74 6.53 -55.45
N VAL A 30 45.78 5.81 -55.00
CA VAL A 30 46.83 5.21 -55.84
C VAL A 30 46.98 3.72 -55.54
N CYS A 31 47.04 2.91 -56.59
CA CYS A 31 47.46 1.52 -56.56
C CYS A 31 48.77 1.37 -57.35
N GLU A 32 49.77 0.71 -56.77
CA GLU A 32 51.09 0.49 -57.40
C GLU A 32 51.25 -0.96 -57.87
N GLY A 33 52.15 -1.21 -58.83
CA GLY A 33 52.51 -2.56 -59.26
C GLY A 33 51.51 -3.28 -60.18
N ILE A 34 50.54 -2.54 -60.74
CA ILE A 34 49.51 -3.04 -61.66
C ILE A 34 50.12 -3.46 -63.01
N ARG A 35 49.72 -4.63 -63.52
CA ARG A 35 50.08 -5.16 -64.85
C ARG A 35 48.87 -5.14 -65.79
N VAL A 36 49.13 -5.29 -67.08
CA VAL A 36 48.07 -5.36 -68.10
C VAL A 36 47.19 -6.59 -67.84
N GLY A 37 45.89 -6.37 -67.64
CA GLY A 37 44.90 -7.42 -67.35
C GLY A 37 44.49 -7.51 -65.88
N ASP A 38 45.14 -6.76 -64.98
CA ASP A 38 44.78 -6.69 -63.57
C ASP A 38 43.56 -5.76 -63.35
N GLU A 39 42.70 -6.12 -62.39
CA GLU A 39 41.54 -5.31 -61.97
C GLU A 39 41.75 -4.75 -60.56
N VAL A 40 41.43 -3.47 -60.38
CA VAL A 40 41.49 -2.78 -59.08
C VAL A 40 40.19 -2.02 -58.84
N GLN A 41 39.78 -1.90 -57.58
CA GLN A 41 38.54 -1.21 -57.21
C GLN A 41 38.84 0.06 -56.42
N PHE A 42 38.19 1.16 -56.79
CA PHE A 42 38.20 2.40 -56.04
C PHE A 42 36.80 2.67 -55.47
N GLU A 43 36.72 2.88 -54.17
CA GLU A 43 35.56 3.39 -53.47
C GLU A 43 35.71 4.91 -53.33
N VAL A 44 34.74 5.66 -53.85
CA VAL A 44 34.75 7.13 -53.85
C VAL A 44 33.60 7.62 -53.00
N THR A 45 33.91 8.44 -51.98
CA THR A 45 32.88 9.07 -51.14
C THR A 45 32.81 10.55 -51.46
N LEU A 46 31.60 11.04 -51.77
CA LEU A 46 31.33 12.45 -51.98
C LEU A 46 30.51 13.00 -50.80
N GLU A 47 30.99 14.08 -50.20
CA GLU A 47 30.39 14.72 -49.03
C GLU A 47 30.15 16.21 -49.34
N ALA A 48 28.91 16.68 -49.18
CA ALA A 48 28.58 18.09 -49.21
C ALA A 48 28.76 18.69 -47.81
N THR A 49 29.71 19.61 -47.66
CA THR A 49 30.11 20.16 -46.36
C THR A 49 29.22 21.33 -45.93
N HIS A 50 28.78 22.16 -46.87
CA HIS A 50 27.88 23.28 -46.66
C HIS A 50 27.21 23.69 -47.97
N CYS A 51 26.11 24.43 -47.87
CA CYS A 51 25.38 24.93 -49.01
C CYS A 51 26.06 26.19 -49.59
N VAL A 52 26.35 26.14 -50.89
CA VAL A 52 26.91 27.25 -51.69
C VAL A 52 25.91 27.65 -52.79
N GLU A 53 26.12 28.80 -53.44
CA GLU A 53 25.22 29.30 -54.50
C GLU A 53 25.20 28.41 -55.74
N LYS A 54 26.37 27.91 -56.16
CA LYS A 54 26.47 26.92 -57.25
C LYS A 54 26.18 25.53 -56.69
N ARG A 55 25.12 24.86 -57.14
CA ARG A 55 24.65 23.60 -56.54
C ARG A 55 24.65 22.41 -57.49
N ASP A 56 24.80 22.66 -58.78
CA ASP A 56 24.91 21.65 -59.83
C ASP A 56 26.38 21.54 -60.29
N PHE A 57 26.92 20.33 -60.21
CA PHE A 57 28.33 20.05 -60.49
C PHE A 57 28.46 18.83 -61.40
N VAL A 58 29.46 18.88 -62.27
CA VAL A 58 29.86 17.74 -63.11
C VAL A 58 31.28 17.35 -62.72
N ILE A 59 31.40 16.22 -62.04
CA ILE A 59 32.66 15.71 -61.51
C ILE A 59 33.14 14.61 -62.44
N ARG A 60 34.42 14.68 -62.83
CA ARG A 60 35.07 13.71 -63.71
C ARG A 60 36.13 12.99 -62.90
N ILE A 61 35.99 11.67 -62.79
CA ILE A 61 36.85 10.84 -61.95
C ILE A 61 37.48 9.78 -62.85
N GLY A 62 38.79 9.72 -62.91
CA GLY A 62 39.47 8.74 -63.77
C GLY A 62 40.89 8.40 -63.34
N PRO A 63 41.45 7.33 -63.91
CA PRO A 63 42.86 7.01 -63.75
C PRO A 63 43.74 8.08 -64.40
N SER A 64 44.88 8.36 -63.79
CA SER A 64 45.82 9.35 -64.33
C SER A 64 46.43 8.84 -65.63
N GLY A 65 46.38 9.65 -66.69
CA GLY A 65 47.01 9.32 -67.98
C GLY A 65 46.17 8.50 -68.95
N LEU A 66 44.88 8.27 -68.66
CA LEU A 66 43.91 7.71 -69.61
C LEU A 66 42.79 8.71 -69.88
N ASP A 67 42.21 8.65 -71.08
CA ASP A 67 41.12 9.52 -71.49
C ASP A 67 39.74 9.06 -70.98
N GLU A 68 39.63 7.80 -70.55
CA GLU A 68 38.40 7.24 -70.00
C GLU A 68 38.16 7.76 -68.57
N THR A 69 37.01 8.41 -68.36
CA THR A 69 36.62 8.99 -67.08
C THR A 69 35.17 8.68 -66.74
N LEU A 70 34.88 8.47 -65.46
CA LEU A 70 33.54 8.40 -64.90
C LEU A 70 32.99 9.83 -64.73
N ILE A 71 31.83 10.11 -65.31
CA ILE A 71 31.14 11.40 -65.16
C ILE A 71 30.05 11.27 -64.11
N VAL A 72 30.14 12.08 -63.05
CA VAL A 72 29.18 12.12 -61.93
C VAL A 72 28.50 13.47 -61.93
N ASN A 73 27.19 13.48 -62.16
CA ASN A 73 26.36 14.68 -62.05
C ASN A 73 25.84 14.79 -60.62
N VAL A 74 26.26 15.84 -59.90
CA VAL A 74 25.92 16.07 -58.49
C VAL A 74 25.03 17.30 -58.40
N LYS A 75 23.87 17.15 -57.76
CA LYS A 75 22.98 18.24 -57.40
C LYS A 75 22.82 18.29 -55.88
N VAL A 76 23.30 19.35 -55.25
CA VAL A 76 23.21 19.54 -53.80
C VAL A 76 21.85 20.12 -53.46
N LEU A 77 21.10 19.42 -52.61
CA LEU A 77 19.76 19.83 -52.15
C LEU A 77 19.88 20.62 -50.85
N CYS A 78 19.62 21.92 -50.93
CA CYS A 78 19.73 22.85 -49.80
C CYS A 78 18.41 23.52 -49.42
N ASP A 79 17.52 23.71 -50.40
CA ASP A 79 16.21 24.32 -50.17
C ASP A 79 15.16 23.25 -49.89
N CYS A 80 14.12 23.64 -49.18
CA CYS A 80 12.96 22.78 -48.97
C CYS A 80 12.01 22.88 -50.17
N GLU A 81 11.32 21.80 -50.50
CA GLU A 81 10.34 21.81 -51.60
C GLU A 81 9.21 22.84 -51.40
N CYS A 82 8.90 23.20 -50.15
CA CYS A 82 7.89 24.21 -49.81
C CYS A 82 8.39 25.67 -49.94
N GLU A 83 9.67 25.89 -50.20
CA GLU A 83 10.26 27.22 -50.45
C GLU A 83 10.25 27.59 -51.95
N GLN A 84 9.75 26.71 -52.80
CA GLN A 84 9.57 26.99 -54.22
C GLN A 84 8.54 28.12 -54.42
N GLU A 85 8.81 29.03 -55.35
CA GLU A 85 8.01 30.25 -55.57
C GLU A 85 6.52 29.97 -55.81
N ASP A 86 6.18 28.82 -56.42
CA ASP A 86 4.81 28.40 -56.69
C ASP A 86 4.02 28.01 -55.44
N ARG A 87 4.69 27.75 -54.32
CA ARG A 87 4.09 27.36 -53.03
C ARG A 87 4.07 28.48 -52.00
N ILE A 88 4.70 29.61 -52.31
CA ILE A 88 4.70 30.79 -51.43
C ILE A 88 3.37 31.53 -51.62
N VAL A 89 2.64 31.73 -50.53
CA VAL A 89 1.44 32.58 -50.55
C VAL A 89 1.86 34.01 -50.22
N GLU A 90 2.03 34.83 -51.25
CA GLU A 90 2.38 36.24 -51.06
C GLU A 90 1.25 37.04 -50.43
N ASN A 91 1.60 38.00 -49.57
CA ASN A 91 0.66 38.91 -48.90
C ASN A 91 -0.52 38.18 -48.23
N SER A 92 -0.23 37.09 -47.51
CA SER A 92 -1.20 36.28 -46.80
C SER A 92 -1.88 37.07 -45.68
N GLU A 93 -3.21 36.91 -45.54
CA GLU A 93 -3.99 37.47 -44.44
C GLU A 93 -3.53 36.90 -43.08
N ASP A 94 -3.19 35.61 -43.04
CA ASP A 94 -2.65 34.94 -41.83
C ASP A 94 -1.31 35.52 -41.38
N CYS A 95 -0.58 36.14 -42.30
CA CYS A 95 0.70 36.81 -42.04
C CYS A 95 0.57 38.33 -42.01
N HIS A 96 -0.65 38.87 -41.82
CA HIS A 96 -0.90 40.31 -41.78
C HIS A 96 -0.28 41.10 -42.96
N GLY A 97 -0.29 40.51 -44.16
CA GLY A 97 0.29 41.09 -45.38
C GLY A 97 1.75 40.69 -45.67
N GLY A 98 2.35 39.79 -44.87
CA GLY A 98 3.61 39.10 -45.18
C GLY A 98 3.42 37.88 -46.09
N ASP A 99 4.51 37.20 -46.45
CA ASP A 99 4.44 35.97 -47.27
C ASP A 99 4.40 34.73 -46.37
N MET A 100 3.54 33.75 -46.66
CA MET A 100 3.55 32.45 -46.00
C MET A 100 4.49 31.50 -46.77
N VAL A 101 5.55 31.06 -46.11
CA VAL A 101 6.56 30.15 -46.67
C VAL A 101 6.72 28.95 -45.74
N CYS A 102 6.49 27.73 -46.24
CA CYS A 102 6.62 26.49 -45.44
C CYS A 102 5.85 26.49 -44.09
N GLY A 103 4.73 27.23 -43.99
CA GLY A 103 3.94 27.32 -42.76
C GLY A 103 4.43 28.35 -41.73
N VAL A 104 5.40 29.19 -42.09
CA VAL A 104 5.84 30.34 -41.29
C VAL A 104 5.73 31.64 -42.09
N CYS A 105 5.55 32.77 -41.39
CA CYS A 105 5.42 34.07 -42.03
C CYS A 105 6.77 34.76 -42.24
N ARG A 106 7.02 35.21 -43.47
CA ARG A 106 8.12 36.09 -43.86
C ARG A 106 7.59 37.52 -43.96
N CYS A 107 7.91 38.32 -42.95
CA CYS A 107 7.36 39.67 -42.78
C CYS A 107 8.01 40.72 -43.69
N LYS A 108 7.22 41.73 -44.07
CA LYS A 108 7.63 42.89 -44.87
C LYS A 108 7.63 44.17 -44.02
N ASP A 109 8.25 45.23 -44.52
CA ASP A 109 8.19 46.59 -43.96
C ASP A 109 8.64 46.74 -42.49
N GLY A 110 9.51 45.84 -42.02
CA GLY A 110 10.01 45.87 -40.64
C GLY A 110 8.99 45.36 -39.61
N ASN A 111 7.89 44.75 -40.05
CA ASN A 111 7.02 43.97 -39.19
C ASN A 111 7.74 42.70 -38.74
N VAL A 112 7.42 42.27 -37.52
CA VAL A 112 7.97 41.08 -36.88
C VAL A 112 6.89 40.44 -36.01
N GLY A 113 7.19 39.25 -35.51
CA GLY A 113 6.22 38.40 -34.81
C GLY A 113 6.06 37.09 -35.55
N ARG A 114 5.26 36.18 -35.00
CA ARG A 114 5.02 34.87 -35.61
C ARG A 114 4.18 34.99 -36.88
N TYR A 115 3.29 35.97 -36.90
CA TYR A 115 2.32 36.27 -37.94
C TYR A 115 2.52 37.69 -38.50
N CYS A 116 3.65 38.35 -38.22
CA CYS A 116 3.93 39.74 -38.60
C CYS A 116 2.99 40.78 -37.96
N GLU A 117 2.48 40.45 -36.78
CA GLU A 117 1.52 41.22 -36.00
C GLU A 117 2.11 42.45 -35.31
N CYS A 118 3.45 42.56 -35.24
CA CYS A 118 4.15 43.61 -34.51
C CYS A 118 4.92 44.54 -35.45
N ASN A 119 4.71 45.86 -35.33
CA ASN A 119 5.57 46.85 -36.00
C ASN A 119 6.73 47.27 -35.06
N ARG A 120 7.93 46.71 -35.29
CA ARG A 120 9.16 46.95 -34.51
C ARG A 120 10.39 46.91 -35.43
N PRO A 121 10.65 47.97 -36.22
CA PRO A 121 11.79 48.00 -37.12
C PRO A 121 13.10 47.87 -36.35
N GLY A 122 13.98 46.96 -36.79
CA GLY A 122 15.31 46.72 -36.22
C GLY A 122 15.40 45.64 -35.15
N MET A 123 14.29 45.00 -34.77
CA MET A 123 14.29 43.86 -33.85
C MET A 123 13.91 42.58 -34.62
N SER A 124 14.61 41.46 -34.40
CA SER A 124 14.25 40.19 -35.03
C SER A 124 13.19 39.43 -34.21
N THR A 125 12.48 38.49 -34.84
CA THR A 125 11.57 37.56 -34.15
C THR A 125 12.27 36.78 -33.04
N ALA A 126 13.52 36.36 -33.27
CA ALA A 126 14.35 35.72 -32.25
C ALA A 126 14.61 36.64 -31.05
N ALA A 127 14.92 37.92 -31.27
CA ALA A 127 15.15 38.88 -30.20
C ALA A 127 13.88 39.18 -29.37
N LEU A 128 12.68 39.09 -29.98
CA LEU A 128 11.42 39.19 -29.26
C LEU A 128 11.15 37.95 -28.40
N ASN A 129 11.43 36.76 -28.91
CA ASN A 129 11.27 35.52 -28.15
C ASN A 129 12.18 35.46 -26.92
N GLU A 130 13.40 36.01 -27.01
CA GLU A 130 14.30 36.11 -25.85
C GLU A 130 13.74 37.01 -24.73
N LYS A 131 12.92 38.03 -25.06
CA LYS A 131 12.24 38.84 -24.05
C LYS A 131 11.13 38.10 -23.31
N CYS A 132 10.65 36.98 -23.86
CA CYS A 132 9.63 36.14 -23.26
C CYS A 132 10.22 34.98 -22.45
N LYS A 133 11.55 34.95 -22.26
CA LYS A 133 12.22 34.01 -21.37
C LYS A 133 12.56 34.70 -20.06
N ARG A 134 12.21 34.06 -18.94
CA ARG A 134 12.54 34.56 -17.60
C ARG A 134 14.03 34.43 -17.29
N THR A 135 14.64 33.33 -17.74
CA THR A 135 16.08 33.05 -17.70
C THR A 135 16.54 32.48 -19.04
N ASN A 136 17.83 32.54 -19.35
CA ASN A 136 18.36 32.01 -20.62
C ASN A 136 18.06 30.51 -20.83
N GLU A 137 17.87 29.76 -19.74
CA GLU A 137 17.53 28.34 -19.73
C GLU A 137 16.02 28.06 -19.70
N SER A 138 15.20 29.06 -19.34
CA SER A 138 13.74 28.92 -19.29
C SER A 138 13.16 28.76 -20.69
N ALA A 139 12.09 27.98 -20.78
CA ALA A 139 11.27 27.96 -21.99
C ALA A 139 10.60 29.33 -22.19
N ILE A 140 10.26 29.64 -23.44
CA ILE A 140 9.45 30.82 -23.77
C ILE A 140 8.14 30.74 -23.00
N CYS A 141 7.83 31.78 -22.22
CA CYS A 141 6.66 31.86 -21.35
C CYS A 141 6.48 30.65 -20.42
N GLU A 142 7.61 30.10 -19.91
CA GLU A 142 7.67 28.90 -19.06
C GLU A 142 6.93 27.68 -19.66
N GLY A 143 6.75 27.68 -20.98
CA GLY A 143 5.97 26.65 -21.71
C GLY A 143 4.46 26.69 -21.46
N ARG A 144 3.96 27.71 -20.75
CA ARG A 144 2.55 27.86 -20.35
C ARG A 144 1.83 28.99 -21.06
N GLY A 145 2.43 29.56 -22.09
CA GLY A 145 1.86 30.63 -22.88
C GLY A 145 2.51 30.76 -24.25
N VAL A 146 2.06 31.78 -25.00
CA VAL A 146 2.60 32.15 -26.30
C VAL A 146 3.25 33.51 -26.19
N CYS A 147 4.46 33.67 -26.76
CA CYS A 147 5.11 34.98 -26.83
C CYS A 147 4.51 35.79 -27.99
N ASN A 148 3.83 36.88 -27.65
CA ASN A 148 3.28 37.83 -28.60
C ASN A 148 4.03 39.16 -28.49
N CYS A 149 4.73 39.57 -29.54
CA CYS A 149 5.51 40.82 -29.60
C CYS A 149 6.48 41.07 -28.41
N GLY A 150 7.03 40.02 -27.80
CA GLY A 150 7.93 40.13 -26.64
C GLY A 150 7.22 40.25 -25.28
N ARG A 151 5.93 39.90 -25.21
CA ARG A 151 5.16 39.70 -23.98
C ARG A 151 4.50 38.33 -24.00
N CYS A 152 4.40 37.68 -22.85
CA CYS A 152 3.71 36.41 -22.74
C CYS A 152 2.20 36.56 -22.62
N GLU A 153 1.47 35.76 -23.39
CA GLU A 153 0.04 35.52 -23.27
C GLU A 153 -0.16 34.12 -22.70
N CYS A 154 -0.63 34.04 -21.45
CA CYS A 154 -0.75 32.78 -20.75
C CYS A 154 -1.94 31.95 -21.24
N ASN A 155 -1.74 30.63 -21.34
CA ASN A 155 -2.75 29.73 -21.86
C ASN A 155 -3.95 29.65 -20.89
N PRO A 156 -5.18 29.79 -21.39
CA PRO A 156 -6.37 29.60 -20.58
C PRO A 156 -6.54 28.12 -20.19
N ARG A 157 -7.18 27.89 -19.04
CA ARG A 157 -7.53 26.55 -18.55
C ARG A 157 -8.99 26.21 -18.89
N GLN A 158 -9.34 24.93 -18.80
CA GLN A 158 -10.72 24.47 -18.99
C GLN A 158 -11.66 25.00 -17.89
N ASN A 159 -11.16 25.06 -16.65
CA ASN A 159 -11.86 25.71 -15.55
C ASN A 159 -11.51 27.21 -15.54
N PRO A 160 -12.48 28.13 -15.70
CA PRO A 160 -12.23 29.57 -15.66
C PRO A 160 -11.69 30.08 -14.33
N GLU A 161 -11.91 29.37 -13.22
CA GLU A 161 -11.35 29.73 -11.91
C GLU A 161 -9.86 29.40 -11.79
N GLU A 162 -9.34 28.52 -12.66
CA GLU A 162 -7.92 28.19 -12.71
C GLU A 162 -7.20 29.12 -13.69
N GLN A 163 -6.34 29.98 -13.15
CA GLN A 163 -5.62 30.97 -13.94
C GLN A 163 -4.11 30.76 -13.84
N ILE A 164 -3.46 30.85 -15.00
CA ILE A 164 -2.02 31.00 -15.12
C ILE A 164 -1.73 32.48 -15.32
N SER A 165 -0.79 33.02 -14.56
CA SER A 165 -0.47 34.45 -14.51
C SER A 165 1.02 34.68 -14.36
N GLY A 166 1.44 35.94 -14.29
CA GLY A 166 2.84 36.35 -14.27
C GLY A 166 3.30 36.93 -15.60
N GLU A 167 4.44 37.62 -15.59
CA GLU A 167 5.00 38.26 -16.79
C GLU A 167 5.47 37.22 -17.82
N PHE A 168 5.87 36.04 -17.34
CA PHE A 168 6.37 34.91 -18.11
C PHE A 168 5.47 33.67 -17.95
N CYS A 169 4.24 33.83 -17.45
CA CYS A 169 3.31 32.73 -17.15
C CYS A 169 3.86 31.72 -16.13
N GLU A 170 4.68 32.20 -15.20
CA GLU A 170 5.36 31.43 -14.17
C GLU A 170 4.49 31.09 -12.96
N CYS A 171 3.37 31.80 -12.77
CA CYS A 171 2.50 31.67 -11.62
C CYS A 171 1.17 30.99 -11.97
N ASP A 172 0.59 30.33 -10.98
CA ASP A 172 -0.78 29.82 -11.05
C ASP A 172 -1.47 29.89 -9.67
N ASN A 173 -2.80 29.81 -9.68
CA ASN A 173 -3.64 29.86 -8.48
C ASN A 173 -4.17 28.47 -8.05
N PHE A 174 -3.63 27.37 -8.59
CA PHE A 174 -4.16 26.02 -8.37
C PHE A 174 -3.13 24.96 -7.94
N ASN A 175 -1.83 25.27 -7.97
CA ASN A 175 -0.74 24.42 -7.46
C ASN A 175 -0.20 24.87 -6.10
N CYS A 176 -1.06 25.31 -5.19
CA CYS A 176 -0.68 25.56 -3.80
C CYS A 176 -0.78 24.30 -2.92
N PRO A 177 -0.13 24.30 -1.74
CA PRO A 177 -0.25 23.25 -0.74
C PRO A 177 -1.71 22.92 -0.40
N ARG A 178 -1.98 21.63 -0.20
CA ARG A 178 -3.32 21.12 0.14
C ARG A 178 -3.32 20.52 1.54
N HIS A 179 -4.39 20.79 2.29
CA HIS A 179 -4.74 20.10 3.53
C HIS A 179 -6.15 19.51 3.37
N ASP A 180 -6.36 18.26 3.78
CA ASP A 180 -7.63 17.54 3.57
C ASP A 180 -8.17 17.61 2.12
N ARG A 181 -7.26 17.56 1.15
CA ARG A 181 -7.51 17.68 -0.31
C ARG A 181 -7.99 19.06 -0.78
N LYS A 182 -8.04 20.05 0.10
CA LYS A 182 -8.43 21.43 -0.20
C LYS A 182 -7.19 22.32 -0.34
N ILE A 183 -7.17 23.14 -1.39
CA ILE A 183 -6.10 24.12 -1.60
C ILE A 183 -6.17 25.16 -0.48
N CYS A 184 -5.05 25.41 0.19
CA CYS A 184 -4.96 26.33 1.32
C CYS A 184 -6.03 26.10 2.40
N ALA A 185 -6.45 24.84 2.58
CA ALA A 185 -7.49 24.43 3.54
C ALA A 185 -8.83 25.20 3.43
N GLU A 186 -9.12 25.88 2.30
CA GLU A 186 -10.21 26.87 2.18
C GLU A 186 -10.14 28.04 3.20
N HIS A 187 -8.96 28.25 3.79
CA HIS A 187 -8.67 29.28 4.76
C HIS A 187 -7.63 30.28 4.27
N GLY A 188 -7.46 30.36 2.95
CA GLY A 188 -6.53 31.29 2.32
C GLY A 188 -6.68 31.30 0.81
N GLU A 189 -6.02 32.26 0.19
CA GLU A 189 -5.96 32.41 -1.26
C GLU A 189 -4.63 31.86 -1.78
N CYS A 190 -4.68 31.13 -2.89
CA CYS A 190 -3.48 30.63 -3.54
C CYS A 190 -2.88 31.71 -4.44
N ASN A 191 -1.64 32.10 -4.16
CA ASN A 191 -0.89 33.05 -4.96
C ASN A 191 0.48 32.44 -5.35
N CYS A 192 0.64 32.10 -6.63
CA CYS A 192 1.90 31.63 -7.21
C CYS A 192 2.56 30.48 -6.41
N GLY A 193 1.77 29.45 -6.07
CA GLY A 193 2.25 28.29 -5.31
C GLY A 193 2.39 28.49 -3.80
N GLN A 194 2.04 29.66 -3.27
CA GLN A 194 2.02 29.95 -1.82
C GLN A 194 0.61 30.28 -1.35
N CYS A 195 0.24 29.79 -0.17
CA CYS A 195 -1.03 30.12 0.46
C CYS A 195 -0.93 31.41 1.28
N ILE A 196 -1.75 32.40 0.95
CA ILE A 196 -1.94 33.62 1.75
C ILE A 196 -3.12 33.36 2.69
N CYS A 197 -2.82 33.10 3.96
CA CYS A 197 -3.84 32.72 4.93
C CYS A 197 -4.75 33.88 5.32
N ALA A 198 -6.03 33.56 5.47
CA ALA A 198 -7.02 34.47 6.03
C ALA A 198 -6.69 34.79 7.50
N PRO A 199 -7.14 35.95 8.02
CA PRO A 199 -6.91 36.31 9.41
C PRO A 199 -7.38 35.20 10.37
N GLY A 200 -6.52 34.84 11.33
CA GLY A 200 -6.80 33.76 12.29
C GLY A 200 -6.30 32.37 11.86
N TRP A 201 -5.71 32.23 10.68
CA TRP A 201 -5.11 31.00 10.19
C TRP A 201 -3.62 31.15 9.88
N THR A 202 -2.87 30.05 10.02
CA THR A 202 -1.43 29.96 9.78
C THR A 202 -1.07 28.56 9.27
N GLY A 203 0.19 28.35 8.93
CA GLY A 203 0.67 27.12 8.32
C GLY A 203 0.91 27.24 6.82
N ARG A 204 1.54 26.24 6.21
CA ARG A 204 1.92 26.29 4.78
C ARG A 204 0.72 26.12 3.86
N ALA A 205 -0.33 25.45 4.34
CA ALA A 205 -1.60 25.25 3.67
C ALA A 205 -2.74 25.95 4.43
N CYS A 206 -2.44 26.91 5.31
CA CYS A 206 -3.43 27.58 6.17
C CYS A 206 -4.26 26.62 7.03
N GLU A 207 -3.66 25.51 7.42
CA GLU A 207 -4.30 24.40 8.12
C GLU A 207 -4.45 24.62 9.64
N CYS A 208 -3.72 25.58 10.20
CA CYS A 208 -3.64 25.77 11.64
C CYS A 208 -4.38 27.03 12.08
N PRO A 209 -5.38 26.93 12.96
CA PRO A 209 -5.97 28.11 13.60
C PRO A 209 -4.96 28.73 14.58
N ILE A 210 -4.96 30.07 14.65
CA ILE A 210 -4.16 30.84 15.61
C ILE A 210 -4.84 30.88 16.98
N SER A 211 -6.18 30.84 17.01
CA SER A 211 -6.93 30.78 18.28
C SER A 211 -6.62 29.49 19.05
N GLN A 212 -6.53 29.61 20.37
CA GLN A 212 -6.37 28.50 21.30
C GLN A 212 -7.69 28.09 21.98
N ASP A 213 -8.82 28.69 21.57
CA ASP A 213 -10.12 28.51 22.23
C ASP A 213 -10.58 27.05 22.21
N SER A 214 -10.31 26.33 21.12
CA SER A 214 -10.64 24.90 21.01
C SER A 214 -9.90 24.02 22.02
N CYS A 215 -8.73 24.46 22.48
CA CYS A 215 -7.91 23.77 23.49
C CYS A 215 -8.23 24.20 24.93
N MET A 216 -9.10 25.19 25.14
CA MET A 216 -9.43 25.69 26.48
C MET A 216 -10.33 24.71 27.22
N SER A 217 -9.93 24.29 28.41
CA SER A 217 -10.63 23.29 29.23
C SER A 217 -11.61 23.96 30.22
N ALA A 218 -12.51 23.19 30.84
CA ALA A 218 -13.51 23.72 31.78
C ALA A 218 -12.88 24.40 33.01
N ASN A 219 -11.68 23.97 33.40
CA ASN A 219 -10.89 24.59 34.47
C ASN A 219 -10.16 25.88 34.05
N GLY A 220 -10.43 26.42 32.85
CA GLY A 220 -9.81 27.64 32.32
C GLY A 220 -8.36 27.48 31.86
N LYS A 221 -7.79 26.27 31.90
CA LYS A 221 -6.42 25.98 31.43
C LYS A 221 -6.43 25.40 30.02
N ILE A 222 -5.40 25.71 29.24
CA ILE A 222 -5.16 25.08 27.93
C ILE A 222 -4.78 23.61 28.18
N CYS A 223 -5.50 22.68 27.55
CA CYS A 223 -5.26 21.24 27.65
C CYS A 223 -5.13 20.74 29.10
N ASN A 224 -6.01 21.22 30.00
CA ASN A 224 -5.99 20.98 31.45
C ASN A 224 -4.65 21.30 32.15
N GLY A 225 -3.75 22.06 31.51
CA GLY A 225 -2.38 22.29 32.00
C GLY A 225 -1.48 21.04 31.92
N LYS A 226 -1.91 20.01 31.18
CA LYS A 226 -1.24 18.71 31.01
C LYS A 226 -0.81 18.48 29.56
N GLY A 227 -0.76 19.53 28.75
CA GLY A 227 -0.38 19.47 27.35
C GLY A 227 -0.17 20.85 26.75
N GLU A 228 0.13 20.85 25.46
CA GLU A 228 0.26 22.05 24.64
C GLU A 228 -0.77 22.05 23.51
N CYS A 229 -1.24 23.23 23.12
CA CYS A 229 -2.17 23.38 22.00
C CYS A 229 -1.41 23.59 20.70
N ILE A 230 -1.56 22.66 19.76
CA ILE A 230 -0.94 22.72 18.43
C ILE A 230 -2.05 22.70 17.39
N CYS A 231 -2.17 23.78 16.63
CA CYS A 231 -3.16 23.94 15.56
C CYS A 231 -4.59 23.63 16.03
N GLY A 232 -4.96 24.15 17.22
CA GLY A 232 -6.29 23.98 17.80
C GLY A 232 -6.57 22.58 18.37
N ARG A 233 -5.56 21.72 18.53
CA ARG A 233 -5.69 20.38 19.14
C ARG A 233 -4.65 20.20 20.25
N CYS A 234 -5.04 19.55 21.35
CA CYS A 234 -4.14 19.30 22.48
C CYS A 234 -3.18 18.14 22.21
N ARG A 235 -1.88 18.38 22.41
CA ARG A 235 -0.84 17.36 22.53
C ARG A 235 -0.51 17.19 24.00
N CYS A 236 -0.93 16.07 24.58
CA CYS A 236 -0.76 15.78 26.00
C CYS A 236 0.68 15.39 26.33
N PHE A 237 1.17 15.83 27.48
CA PHE A 237 2.49 15.48 28.01
C PHE A 237 2.43 14.17 28.79
N ASP A 238 3.55 13.45 28.82
CA ASP A 238 3.76 12.38 29.80
C ASP A 238 4.04 13.01 31.18
N GLY A 239 3.35 12.55 32.22
CA GLY A 239 3.46 13.05 33.58
C GLY A 239 4.75 12.59 34.29
N PRO A 240 5.18 13.31 35.34
CA PRO A 240 6.45 13.06 36.05
C PRO A 240 6.54 11.67 36.69
N ASP A 241 5.40 11.07 37.03
CA ASP A 241 5.32 9.73 37.66
C ASP A 241 5.10 8.59 36.64
N GLY A 242 5.30 8.85 35.34
CA GLY A 242 4.99 7.90 34.27
C GLY A 242 3.52 7.88 33.84
N ASN A 243 2.74 8.87 34.30
CA ASN A 243 1.31 8.96 34.01
C ASN A 243 1.04 9.44 32.57
N ARG A 244 0.14 8.76 31.84
CA ARG A 244 -0.24 9.15 30.47
C ARG A 244 -1.59 9.85 30.45
N TYR A 245 -1.59 11.09 29.96
CA TYR A 245 -2.81 11.87 29.76
C TYR A 245 -3.33 11.71 28.32
N SER A 246 -4.64 11.61 28.17
CA SER A 246 -5.34 11.44 26.89
C SER A 246 -6.69 12.17 26.90
N GLY A 247 -7.41 12.16 25.77
CA GLY A 247 -8.63 12.95 25.58
C GLY A 247 -8.41 14.19 24.73
N ALA A 248 -9.51 14.87 24.35
CA ALA A 248 -9.45 16.01 23.44
C ALA A 248 -8.72 17.21 24.06
N LYS A 249 -8.74 17.30 25.40
CA LYS A 249 -8.14 18.36 26.21
C LYS A 249 -7.25 17.80 27.33
N CYS A 250 -6.75 16.57 27.20
CA CYS A 250 -5.88 15.90 28.17
C CYS A 250 -6.51 15.65 29.56
N GLU A 251 -7.83 15.42 29.59
CA GLU A 251 -8.63 15.19 30.79
C GLU A 251 -8.56 13.76 31.34
N ILE A 252 -8.19 12.77 30.52
CA ILE A 252 -8.22 11.36 30.89
C ILE A 252 -6.83 10.91 31.35
N CYS A 253 -6.70 10.47 32.61
CA CYS A 253 -5.48 9.87 33.15
C CYS A 253 -5.76 8.46 33.70
N PRO A 254 -5.54 7.39 32.92
CA PRO A 254 -5.85 6.01 33.35
C PRO A 254 -4.93 5.50 34.47
N THR A 255 -3.70 6.03 34.56
CA THR A 255 -2.66 5.58 35.49
C THR A 255 -2.60 6.40 36.78
N CYS A 256 -3.31 7.53 36.83
CA CYS A 256 -3.48 8.27 38.07
C CYS A 256 -4.24 7.37 39.07
N PRO A 257 -3.82 7.27 40.34
CA PRO A 257 -4.56 6.51 41.34
C PRO A 257 -6.02 6.96 41.34
N THR A 258 -6.92 6.09 40.90
CA THR A 258 -8.34 6.39 40.96
C THR A 258 -8.74 6.42 42.43
N LYS A 259 -9.64 7.32 42.81
CA LYS A 259 -10.23 7.30 44.17
C LYS A 259 -10.90 5.96 44.48
N CYS A 260 -11.13 5.08 43.48
CA CYS A 260 -11.48 3.68 43.69
C CYS A 260 -10.46 2.91 44.58
N ILE A 261 -9.16 3.10 44.40
CA ILE A 261 -8.19 2.36 45.24
C ILE A 261 -8.14 2.95 46.64
N GLU A 262 -8.22 4.28 46.74
CA GLU A 262 -8.19 5.01 48.01
C GLU A 262 -9.43 4.74 48.87
N TYR A 263 -10.62 4.66 48.26
CA TYR A 263 -11.89 4.49 48.96
C TYR A 263 -12.23 3.03 49.26
N LYS A 264 -11.57 2.07 48.58
CA LYS A 264 -11.81 0.63 48.76
C LYS A 264 -11.80 0.19 50.23
N PRO A 265 -10.78 0.51 51.05
CA PRO A 265 -10.75 0.07 52.44
C PRO A 265 -11.89 0.63 53.28
N CYS A 266 -12.26 1.91 53.04
CA CYS A 266 -13.39 2.55 53.71
C CYS A 266 -14.73 1.92 53.35
N VAL A 267 -14.92 1.54 52.08
CA VAL A 267 -16.15 0.88 51.62
C VAL A 267 -16.30 -0.50 52.25
N MET A 268 -15.21 -1.27 52.31
CA MET A 268 -15.22 -2.62 52.90
C MET A 268 -15.55 -2.58 54.41
N CYS A 269 -14.91 -1.66 55.15
CA CYS A 269 -15.09 -1.58 56.59
C CYS A 269 -16.48 -1.06 56.98
N GLN A 270 -17.02 -0.04 56.29
CA GLN A 270 -18.31 0.55 56.65
C GLN A 270 -19.51 -0.33 56.28
N GLN A 271 -19.43 -1.08 55.16
CA GLN A 271 -20.56 -1.88 54.68
C GLN A 271 -20.59 -3.30 55.25
N TRP A 272 -19.42 -3.98 55.31
CA TRP A 272 -19.34 -5.39 55.69
C TRP A 272 -18.44 -5.66 56.89
N GLY A 273 -17.78 -4.63 57.45
CA GLY A 273 -16.82 -4.81 58.54
C GLY A 273 -15.59 -5.63 58.14
N THR A 274 -15.28 -5.69 56.84
CA THR A 274 -14.14 -6.44 56.29
C THR A 274 -13.03 -5.49 55.82
N GLY A 275 -11.86 -6.05 55.48
CA GLY A 275 -10.74 -5.30 54.93
C GLY A 275 -9.64 -4.98 55.95
N PRO A 276 -8.70 -4.07 55.60
CA PRO A 276 -7.48 -3.84 56.36
C PRO A 276 -7.61 -2.73 57.44
N TYR A 277 -8.80 -2.13 57.61
CA TYR A 277 -9.02 -1.03 58.55
C TYR A 277 -9.66 -1.55 59.85
N ASP A 278 -9.09 -1.15 60.97
CA ASP A 278 -9.67 -1.34 62.31
C ASP A 278 -10.83 -0.34 62.55
N GLU A 279 -11.64 -0.55 63.60
CA GLU A 279 -12.83 0.27 63.90
C GLU A 279 -12.53 1.78 63.92
N GLU A 280 -11.44 2.21 64.56
CA GLU A 280 -11.03 3.63 64.66
C GLU A 280 -10.72 4.25 63.29
N ARG A 281 -9.97 3.52 62.44
CA ARG A 281 -9.65 3.97 61.07
C ARG A 281 -10.86 3.98 60.15
N CYS A 282 -11.86 3.15 60.43
CA CYS A 282 -13.10 3.13 59.68
C CYS A 282 -13.97 4.36 59.97
N GLU A 283 -13.91 4.88 61.20
CA GLU A 283 -14.61 6.11 61.60
C GLU A 283 -13.95 7.37 61.02
N GLU A 284 -12.64 7.35 60.76
CA GLU A 284 -11.87 8.44 60.12
C GLU A 284 -12.11 8.58 58.60
N CYS A 285 -12.89 7.69 57.99
CA CYS A 285 -13.17 7.75 56.56
C CYS A 285 -13.94 9.02 56.17
N PRO A 286 -13.55 9.70 55.07
CA PRO A 286 -14.04 11.05 54.75
C PRO A 286 -15.50 11.12 54.27
N PHE A 287 -16.16 9.98 54.11
CA PHE A 287 -17.54 9.87 53.65
C PHE A 287 -18.27 8.72 54.36
N LYS A 288 -19.60 8.74 54.25
CA LYS A 288 -20.47 7.62 54.62
C LYS A 288 -20.96 6.92 53.37
N VAL A 289 -20.88 5.59 53.36
CA VAL A 289 -21.31 4.75 52.24
C VAL A 289 -22.84 4.61 52.24
N ILE A 290 -23.44 4.70 51.06
CA ILE A 290 -24.88 4.56 50.83
C ILE A 290 -25.16 3.21 50.15
N PRO A 291 -25.79 2.23 50.83
CA PRO A 291 -26.15 0.96 50.21
C PRO A 291 -27.33 1.12 49.24
N VAL A 292 -27.21 0.52 48.06
CA VAL A 292 -28.23 0.51 47.00
C VAL A 292 -28.38 -0.88 46.38
N GLU A 293 -29.56 -1.21 45.86
CA GLU A 293 -29.79 -2.48 45.14
C GLU A 293 -29.08 -2.49 43.78
N GLU A 294 -29.15 -1.37 43.05
CA GLU A 294 -28.50 -1.13 41.77
C GLU A 294 -27.73 0.21 41.81
N LEU A 295 -26.53 0.23 41.23
CA LEU A 295 -25.70 1.43 41.21
C LEU A 295 -26.28 2.49 40.25
N PRO A 296 -26.24 3.78 40.63
CA PRO A 296 -26.75 4.84 39.76
C PRO A 296 -25.89 4.97 38.50
N VAL A 297 -26.52 5.29 37.36
CA VAL A 297 -25.82 5.58 36.11
C VAL A 297 -25.50 7.07 36.06
N LEU A 298 -24.24 7.42 36.26
CA LEU A 298 -23.74 8.78 36.07
C LEU A 298 -23.03 8.86 34.72
N ASN A 299 -23.26 9.94 33.96
CA ASN A 299 -22.77 10.18 32.60
C ASN A 299 -21.28 9.79 32.40
N ASP A 300 -21.04 8.54 31.98
CA ASP A 300 -19.75 7.91 31.66
C ASP A 300 -18.80 7.49 32.83
N THR A 301 -19.28 7.34 34.06
CA THR A 301 -18.44 6.76 35.13
C THR A 301 -18.61 5.25 35.25
N THR A 302 -17.50 4.50 35.13
CA THR A 302 -17.46 3.06 35.40
C THR A 302 -17.42 2.80 36.91
N ALA A 303 -18.27 1.89 37.39
CA ALA A 303 -18.25 1.45 38.78
C ALA A 303 -16.91 0.77 39.12
N CYS A 304 -16.42 1.01 40.33
CA CYS A 304 -15.27 0.33 40.91
C CYS A 304 -15.65 -1.13 41.22
N GLN A 305 -14.85 -2.09 40.75
CA GLN A 305 -15.06 -3.52 40.97
C GLN A 305 -13.86 -4.12 41.71
N PHE A 306 -14.11 -4.80 42.82
CA PHE A 306 -13.06 -5.47 43.60
C PHE A 306 -13.55 -6.81 44.16
N VAL A 307 -12.60 -7.70 44.48
CA VAL A 307 -12.85 -8.94 45.22
C VAL A 307 -12.52 -8.70 46.69
N ASP A 308 -13.42 -9.12 47.58
CA ASP A 308 -13.17 -9.12 49.02
C ASP A 308 -12.43 -10.41 49.43
N PRO A 309 -11.21 -10.31 50.01
CA PRO A 309 -10.44 -11.47 50.44
C PRO A 309 -11.07 -12.30 51.57
N ALA A 310 -12.10 -11.79 52.27
CA ALA A 310 -12.73 -12.50 53.36
C ALA A 310 -13.67 -13.62 52.89
N ASP A 311 -14.34 -13.43 51.74
CA ASP A 311 -15.37 -14.33 51.22
C ASP A 311 -15.20 -14.68 49.72
N ASP A 312 -14.14 -14.21 49.08
CA ASP A 312 -13.86 -14.36 47.63
C ASP A 312 -15.03 -13.87 46.74
N CYS A 313 -15.88 -13.00 47.27
CA CYS A 313 -17.01 -12.43 46.54
C CYS A 313 -16.62 -11.09 45.89
N THR A 314 -17.26 -10.78 44.76
CA THR A 314 -17.03 -9.51 44.06
C THR A 314 -18.03 -8.45 44.53
N PHE A 315 -17.54 -7.26 44.86
CA PHE A 315 -18.36 -6.11 45.22
C PHE A 315 -18.14 -4.94 44.26
N TYR A 316 -19.18 -4.13 44.11
CA TYR A 316 -19.21 -2.99 43.20
C TYR A 316 -19.65 -1.74 43.94
N TYR A 317 -18.98 -0.62 43.66
CA TYR A 317 -19.40 0.68 44.18
C TYR A 317 -19.07 1.80 43.20
N LEU A 318 -19.78 2.91 43.32
CA LEU A 318 -19.57 4.11 42.53
C LEU A 318 -19.34 5.29 43.46
N TYR A 319 -18.47 6.22 43.07
CA TYR A 319 -18.27 7.47 43.79
C TYR A 319 -18.52 8.67 42.90
N TYR A 320 -19.03 9.74 43.49
CA TYR A 320 -19.11 11.08 42.91
C TYR A 320 -18.36 12.03 43.82
N TYR A 321 -17.44 12.80 43.25
CA TYR A 321 -16.65 13.79 43.98
C TYR A 321 -17.00 15.17 43.46
N ASP A 322 -17.43 16.06 44.35
CA ASP A 322 -17.73 17.45 44.03
C ASP A 322 -16.51 18.32 44.33
N GLU A 323 -15.80 18.75 43.28
CA GLU A 323 -14.60 19.59 43.38
C GLU A 323 -14.87 20.96 44.04
N ALA A 324 -16.11 21.45 44.04
CA ALA A 324 -16.45 22.76 44.60
C ALA A 324 -16.62 22.73 46.13
N THR A 325 -17.05 21.59 46.68
CA THR A 325 -17.37 21.43 48.11
C THR A 325 -16.44 20.48 48.84
N ASP A 326 -15.48 19.87 48.12
CA ASP A 326 -14.54 18.86 48.63
C ASP A 326 -15.25 17.68 49.32
N ASN A 327 -16.42 17.30 48.80
CA ASN A 327 -17.26 16.26 49.39
C ASN A 327 -17.44 15.08 48.44
N ALA A 328 -17.36 13.86 48.99
CA ALA A 328 -17.47 12.61 48.25
C ALA A 328 -18.75 11.87 48.63
N THR A 329 -19.54 11.48 47.63
CA THR A 329 -20.71 10.60 47.79
C THR A 329 -20.38 9.23 47.23
N VAL A 330 -20.60 8.16 47.99
CA VAL A 330 -20.24 6.79 47.60
C VAL A 330 -21.44 5.87 47.73
N TRP A 331 -21.84 5.24 46.62
CA TRP A 331 -22.90 4.23 46.56
C TRP A 331 -22.30 2.84 46.43
N VAL A 332 -22.73 1.89 47.25
CA VAL A 332 -22.28 0.49 47.21
C VAL A 332 -23.45 -0.43 46.92
N ARG A 333 -23.22 -1.48 46.13
CA ARG A 333 -24.23 -2.52 45.95
C ARG A 333 -24.38 -3.32 47.25
N GLU A 334 -25.61 -3.47 47.73
CA GLU A 334 -25.89 -4.10 49.03
C GLU A 334 -25.42 -5.56 49.09
N HIS A 335 -25.63 -6.32 48.01
CA HIS A 335 -25.23 -7.71 47.90
C HIS A 335 -23.97 -7.89 47.04
N LYS A 336 -23.03 -8.70 47.55
CA LYS A 336 -21.85 -9.16 46.80
C LYS A 336 -22.24 -10.28 45.83
N ASP A 337 -21.56 -10.33 44.68
CA ASP A 337 -21.71 -11.43 43.73
C ASP A 337 -20.69 -12.54 44.09
N CYS A 338 -21.18 -13.61 44.70
CA CYS A 338 -20.37 -14.77 45.11
C CYS A 338 -20.49 -15.92 44.09
N PRO A 339 -19.41 -16.67 43.81
CA PRO A 339 -19.49 -17.86 42.97
C PRO A 339 -20.40 -18.94 43.63
N PRO A 340 -21.17 -19.70 42.83
CA PRO A 340 -22.03 -20.74 43.37
C PRO A 340 -21.19 -21.85 44.06
N PRO A 341 -21.69 -22.46 45.14
CA PRO A 341 -20.97 -23.53 45.83
C PRO A 341 -20.74 -24.71 44.88
N VAL A 342 -19.50 -25.19 44.82
CA VAL A 342 -19.16 -26.35 43.99
C VAL A 342 -19.90 -27.60 44.47
N PRO A 343 -20.65 -28.33 43.61
CA PRO A 343 -21.40 -29.51 44.01
C PRO A 343 -20.47 -30.73 44.16
N VAL A 344 -19.74 -30.78 45.27
CA VAL A 344 -18.73 -31.82 45.56
C VAL A 344 -19.32 -33.23 45.41
N LEU A 345 -20.56 -33.45 45.87
CA LEU A 345 -21.23 -34.74 45.79
C LEU A 345 -21.43 -35.22 44.33
N ALA A 346 -21.78 -34.32 43.41
CA ALA A 346 -21.99 -34.67 42.01
C ALA A 346 -20.68 -35.07 41.32
N ILE A 347 -19.58 -34.37 41.65
CA ILE A 347 -18.24 -34.68 41.13
C ILE A 347 -17.80 -36.05 41.64
N VAL A 348 -17.93 -36.31 42.95
CA VAL A 348 -17.53 -37.59 43.56
C VAL A 348 -18.33 -38.76 42.97
N LEU A 349 -19.66 -38.63 42.86
CA LEU A 349 -20.51 -39.67 42.27
C LEU A 349 -20.20 -39.90 40.78
N GLY A 350 -19.92 -38.83 40.02
CA GLY A 350 -19.53 -38.92 38.62
C GLY A 350 -18.22 -39.68 38.41
N VAL A 351 -17.21 -39.42 39.25
CA VAL A 351 -15.92 -40.13 39.20
C VAL A 351 -16.08 -41.60 39.56
N ILE A 352 -16.83 -41.94 40.63
CA ILE A 352 -17.08 -43.33 41.02
C ILE A 352 -17.81 -44.09 39.91
N ALA A 353 -18.86 -43.50 39.33
CA ALA A 353 -19.59 -44.11 38.23
C ALA A 353 -18.70 -44.33 37.00
N GLY A 354 -17.83 -43.37 36.67
CA GLY A 354 -16.87 -43.49 35.57
C GLY A 354 -15.90 -44.66 35.74
N ILE A 355 -15.34 -44.82 36.95
CA ILE A 355 -14.42 -45.93 37.27
C ILE A 355 -15.14 -47.29 37.14
N VAL A 356 -16.36 -47.39 37.66
CA VAL A 356 -17.15 -48.63 37.59
C VAL A 356 -17.49 -49.00 36.14
N ILE A 357 -17.93 -48.02 35.33
CA ILE A 357 -18.24 -48.24 33.92
C ILE A 357 -17.00 -48.68 33.13
N LEU A 358 -15.85 -48.03 33.35
CA LEU A 358 -14.59 -48.41 32.72
C LEU A 358 -14.19 -49.85 33.07
N GLY A 359 -14.33 -50.24 34.34
CA GLY A 359 -14.09 -51.60 34.80
C GLY A 359 -15.02 -52.63 34.14
N ILE A 360 -16.31 -52.32 34.00
CA ILE A 360 -17.28 -53.19 33.32
C ILE A 360 -16.92 -53.34 31.84
N ILE A 361 -16.55 -52.25 31.15
CA ILE A 361 -16.14 -52.29 29.74
C ILE A 361 -14.90 -53.19 29.58
N LEU A 362 -13.89 -53.05 30.44
CA LEU A 362 -12.70 -53.90 30.40
C LEU A 362 -13.03 -55.38 30.64
N LEU A 363 -13.92 -55.69 31.57
CA LEU A 363 -14.38 -57.05 31.81
C LEU A 363 -15.18 -57.62 30.62
N LEU A 364 -16.02 -56.82 29.97
CA LEU A 364 -16.76 -57.23 28.78
C LEU A 364 -15.82 -57.50 27.60
N VAL A 365 -14.83 -56.62 27.39
CA VAL A 365 -13.81 -56.81 26.35
C VAL A 365 -12.97 -58.07 26.64
N TRP A 366 -12.52 -58.27 27.88
CA TRP A 366 -11.80 -59.48 28.27
C TRP A 366 -12.66 -60.74 28.09
N LYS A 367 -13.94 -60.70 28.47
CA LYS A 367 -14.86 -61.83 28.29
C LYS A 367 -15.11 -62.11 26.81
N LEU A 368 -15.21 -61.07 25.97
CA LEU A 368 -15.38 -61.22 24.53
C LEU A 368 -14.14 -61.86 23.90
N LEU A 369 -12.95 -61.35 24.22
CA LEU A 369 -11.68 -61.87 23.70
C LEU A 369 -11.44 -63.32 24.12
N THR A 370 -11.69 -63.66 25.39
CA THR A 370 -11.55 -65.04 25.88
C THR A 370 -12.55 -65.98 25.23
N VAL A 371 -13.82 -65.59 25.07
CA VAL A 371 -14.83 -66.41 24.38
C VAL A 371 -14.48 -66.62 22.90
N LEU A 372 -13.94 -65.61 22.22
CA LEU A 372 -13.49 -65.76 20.83
C LEU A 372 -12.28 -66.71 20.73
N HIS A 373 -11.33 -66.60 21.66
CA HIS A 373 -10.17 -67.48 21.72
C HIS A 373 -10.58 -68.94 22.01
N ASP A 374 -11.40 -69.15 23.05
CA ASP A 374 -11.95 -70.46 23.40
C ASP A 374 -12.73 -71.08 22.24
N ARG A 375 -13.52 -70.28 21.51
CA ARG A 375 -14.27 -70.76 20.33
C ARG A 375 -13.34 -71.15 19.18
N ALA A 376 -12.25 -70.42 18.99
CA ALA A 376 -11.23 -70.75 17.98
C ALA A 376 -10.46 -72.03 18.36
N GLU A 377 -10.05 -72.17 19.62
CA GLU A 377 -9.41 -73.40 20.11
C GLU A 377 -10.35 -74.60 20.06
N TYR A 378 -11.62 -74.43 20.44
CA TYR A 378 -12.62 -75.49 20.35
C TYR A 378 -12.84 -75.95 18.90
N ALA A 379 -12.88 -75.01 17.95
CA ALA A 379 -12.97 -75.34 16.53
C ALA A 379 -11.72 -76.10 16.04
N LYS A 380 -10.52 -75.68 16.47
CA LYS A 380 -9.26 -76.37 16.17
C LYS A 380 -9.25 -77.80 16.73
N PHE A 381 -9.62 -77.97 18.01
CA PHE A 381 -9.71 -79.26 18.68
C PHE A 381 -10.71 -80.20 17.99
N ASN A 382 -11.89 -79.70 17.61
CA ASN A 382 -12.90 -80.53 16.95
C ASN A 382 -12.44 -80.96 15.54
N ASN A 383 -11.70 -80.11 14.81
CA ASN A 383 -11.07 -80.46 13.55
C ASN A 383 -9.99 -81.54 13.71
N GLU A 384 -9.10 -81.40 14.70
CA GLU A 384 -8.10 -82.43 15.02
C GLU A 384 -8.76 -83.77 15.40
N ARG A 385 -9.84 -83.72 16.20
CA ARG A 385 -10.63 -84.91 16.56
C ARG A 385 -11.26 -85.60 15.35
N LEU A 386 -11.77 -84.83 14.37
CA LEU A 386 -12.35 -85.39 13.14
C LEU A 386 -11.28 -86.03 12.23
N MET A 387 -10.09 -85.46 12.17
CA MET A 387 -8.96 -85.99 11.40
C MET A 387 -8.30 -87.21 12.07
N ALA A 388 -8.45 -87.36 13.39
CA ALA A 388 -7.92 -88.50 14.16
C ALA A 388 -8.81 -89.76 14.12
N LYS A 389 -9.68 -89.94 13.11
CA LYS A 389 -10.34 -91.23 12.88
C LYS A 389 -9.33 -92.19 12.24
N TRP A 390 -8.86 -93.13 13.04
CA TRP A 390 -8.01 -94.25 12.65
C TRP A 390 -8.69 -95.15 11.62
N ASP A 391 -7.98 -95.46 10.52
CA ASP A 391 -8.38 -96.49 9.56
C ASP A 391 -8.51 -97.85 10.27
N THR A 392 -9.74 -98.37 10.29
CA THR A 392 -10.07 -99.69 10.82
C THR A 392 -9.94 -100.70 9.70
N ASN A 393 -8.72 -101.11 9.39
CA ASN A 393 -8.49 -102.32 8.58
C ASN A 393 -8.76 -103.56 9.44
N GLU A 394 -9.89 -104.20 9.19
CA GLU A 394 -10.31 -105.46 9.83
C GLU A 394 -9.37 -106.62 9.46
N ASN A 395 -8.99 -107.41 10.47
CA ASN A 395 -8.14 -108.59 10.35
C ASN A 395 -8.93 -109.76 9.70
N PRO A 396 -8.53 -110.28 8.53
CA PRO A 396 -9.36 -111.17 7.70
C PRO A 396 -9.57 -112.61 8.22
N ILE A 397 -9.22 -112.93 9.47
CA ILE A 397 -9.28 -114.32 10.00
C ILE A 397 -10.42 -114.55 11.01
N TYR A 398 -11.15 -113.51 11.46
CA TYR A 398 -12.10 -113.66 12.57
C TYR A 398 -13.56 -113.88 12.14
N LYS A 399 -14.20 -114.96 12.62
CA LYS A 399 -15.66 -115.18 12.55
C LYS A 399 -16.24 -115.40 13.94
N GLN A 400 -17.28 -114.63 14.30
CA GLN A 400 -17.92 -114.69 15.62
C GLN A 400 -19.21 -115.51 15.57
N ALA A 401 -19.42 -116.35 16.58
CA ALA A 401 -20.52 -117.32 16.66
C ALA A 401 -21.49 -116.98 17.80
N THR A 402 -22.63 -116.37 17.49
CA THR A 402 -23.72 -116.21 18.45
C THR A 402 -25.08 -116.21 17.75
N THR A 403 -26.05 -116.96 18.28
CA THR A 403 -27.47 -116.76 17.96
C THR A 403 -28.28 -116.81 19.24
N THR A 404 -29.17 -115.83 19.44
CA THR A 404 -30.06 -115.75 20.61
C THR A 404 -31.44 -115.28 20.15
N PHE A 405 -32.47 -116.06 20.48
CA PHE A 405 -33.88 -115.82 20.15
C PHE A 405 -34.68 -115.33 21.36
N ARG A 406 -35.70 -114.47 21.13
CA ARG A 406 -36.56 -113.86 22.16
C ARG A 406 -37.80 -114.71 22.47
N ASN A 407 -38.11 -114.86 23.77
CA ASN A 407 -39.17 -115.66 24.35
C ASN A 407 -40.55 -114.94 24.31
N PRO A 408 -41.66 -115.56 23.82
CA PRO A 408 -42.92 -114.88 23.50
C PRO A 408 -43.95 -114.68 24.64
N VAL A 409 -43.65 -114.97 25.91
CA VAL A 409 -44.68 -115.01 26.98
C VAL A 409 -44.88 -113.66 27.68
N TYR A 410 -45.10 -112.59 26.91
CA TYR A 410 -45.56 -111.31 27.45
C TYR A 410 -47.07 -111.18 27.25
N VAL A 411 -47.86 -111.55 28.26
CA VAL A 411 -49.33 -111.34 28.33
C VAL A 411 -49.63 -110.59 29.63
N GLY A 412 -50.34 -109.46 29.52
CA GLY A 412 -50.51 -108.48 30.60
C GLY A 412 -51.57 -108.81 31.65
N ASN A 413 -51.74 -107.90 32.63
CA ASN A 413 -52.97 -107.10 32.85
C ASN A 413 -52.83 -106.12 34.03
N LYS A 414 -53.55 -104.99 33.93
CA LYS A 414 -54.22 -104.16 34.95
C LYS A 414 -53.56 -103.89 36.33
N ASN A 415 -53.38 -102.60 36.64
CA ASN A 415 -54.29 -101.73 37.42
C ASN A 415 -53.55 -100.69 38.30
N LYS A 416 -54.08 -99.46 38.30
CA LYS A 416 -53.97 -98.35 39.29
C LYS A 416 -52.55 -97.83 39.56
N GLY A 417 -52.26 -96.53 39.62
CA GLY A 417 -53.05 -95.30 39.67
C GLY A 417 -52.10 -94.20 40.18
N LEU A 418 -52.46 -92.95 39.88
CA LEU A 418 -51.73 -91.68 40.08
C LEU A 418 -50.53 -91.45 39.15
#